data_AF-A0AAW2LUQ0-F1
#
_entry.id   AF-A0AAW2LUQ0-F1
#
_cell.length_a   1.000
_cell.length_b   1.000
_cell.length_c   1.000
_cell.angle_alpha   90.00
_cell.angle_beta   90.00
_cell.angle_gamma   90.00
#
_symmetry.space_group_name_H-M   'P 1'
#
loop_
_entity.id
_entity.type
_entity.pdbx_description
1 polymer ?
#
loop_
_entity_poly.entity_id
_entity_poly.type
_entity_poly.pdbx_seq_one_letter_code
_entity_poly.pdbx_strand_id
1 'polypeptide(L)'
;MISDGETLSHLKASVQNKLQVRDEEFSKWRFAFVSHSQAEYLEDSDTLFDRFQRSGICSEQYLGLEHVNDTPRRPPAANQLR
;
A
#
# COMPACT_ATOMS: atom_id res chain seq x y z
N MET A 1 14.85 -1.43 -2.05
CA MET A 1 15.39 -0.40 -2.94
C MET A 1 14.59 -0.50 -4.22
N ILE A 2 13.93 0.57 -4.65
CA ILE A 2 13.14 0.60 -5.90
C ILE A 2 14.15 0.79 -7.03
N SER A 3 14.12 -0.05 -8.05
CA SER A 3 15.04 0.05 -9.18
C SER A 3 14.60 1.15 -10.15
N ASP A 4 15.56 1.69 -10.90
CA ASP A 4 15.28 2.57 -12.05
C ASP A 4 14.34 1.84 -13.03
N GLY A 5 13.24 2.49 -13.40
CA GLY A 5 12.20 1.92 -14.28
C GLY A 5 11.24 0.92 -13.62
N GLU A 6 11.31 0.71 -12.30
CA GLU A 6 10.42 -0.25 -11.63
C GLU A 6 8.99 0.30 -11.55
N THR A 7 8.06 -0.42 -12.17
CA THR A 7 6.63 -0.10 -12.21
C THR A 7 5.91 -0.65 -10.99
N LEU A 8 4.73 -0.10 -10.69
CA LEU A 8 3.87 -0.65 -9.63
C LEU A 8 3.56 -2.13 -9.86
N SER A 9 3.34 -2.56 -11.11
CA SER A 9 3.08 -3.97 -11.46
C SER A 9 4.22 -4.90 -11.04
N HIS A 10 5.49 -4.50 -11.24
CA HIS A 10 6.64 -5.28 -10.83
C HIS A 10 6.74 -5.36 -9.30
N LEU A 11 6.52 -4.24 -8.63
CA LEU A 11 6.53 -4.16 -7.17
C LEU A 11 5.38 -4.97 -6.56
N LYS A 12 4.19 -4.94 -7.15
CA LYS A 12 3.03 -5.77 -6.78
C LYS A 12 3.39 -7.25 -6.78
N ALA A 13 4.01 -7.75 -7.85
CA ALA A 13 4.46 -9.14 -7.93
C ALA A 13 5.51 -9.49 -6.85
N SER A 14 6.44 -8.58 -6.56
CA SER A 14 7.44 -8.75 -5.49
C SER A 14 6.79 -8.78 -4.10
N VAL A 15 5.86 -7.87 -3.83
CA VAL A 15 5.11 -7.79 -2.56
C VAL A 15 4.24 -9.03 -2.37
N GLN A 16 3.53 -9.46 -3.41
CA GLN A 16 2.70 -10.66 -3.36
C GLN A 16 3.52 -11.91 -3.03
N ASN A 17 4.67 -12.08 -3.70
CA ASN A 17 5.58 -13.18 -3.42
C ASN A 17 6.15 -13.13 -1.98
N LYS A 18 6.45 -11.92 -1.47
CA LYS A 18 6.98 -11.75 -0.11
C LYS A 18 5.93 -12.02 0.97
N LEU A 19 4.69 -11.60 0.74
CA LEU A 19 3.59 -11.76 1.71
C LEU A 19 2.86 -13.09 1.55
N GLN A 20 3.16 -13.86 0.49
CA GLN A 20 2.54 -15.15 0.16
C GLN A 20 1.00 -15.06 0.13
N VAL A 21 0.47 -13.96 -0.41
CA VAL A 21 -0.97 -13.69 -0.51
C VAL A 21 -1.52 -14.28 -1.81
N ARG A 22 -2.69 -14.92 -1.74
CA ARG A 22 -3.39 -15.46 -2.92
C ARG A 22 -3.80 -14.33 -3.87
N ASP A 23 -3.75 -14.59 -5.17
CA ASP A 23 -4.14 -13.62 -6.22
C ASP A 23 -5.53 -13.02 -5.98
N GLU A 24 -6.49 -13.85 -5.56
CA GLU A 24 -7.86 -13.43 -5.26
C GLU A 24 -7.91 -12.31 -4.22
N GLU A 25 -7.09 -12.41 -3.18
CA GLU A 25 -7.05 -11.46 -2.08
C GLU A 25 -6.21 -10.24 -2.45
N PHE A 26 -5.06 -10.49 -3.08
CA PHE A 26 -4.15 -9.45 -3.53
C PHE A 26 -4.76 -8.55 -4.62
N SER A 27 -5.66 -9.08 -5.45
CA SER A 27 -6.37 -8.30 -6.48
C SER A 27 -7.27 -7.21 -5.90
N LYS A 28 -7.72 -7.38 -4.65
CA LYS A 28 -8.56 -6.39 -3.94
C LYS A 28 -7.72 -5.27 -3.33
N TRP A 29 -6.40 -5.44 -3.27
CA TRP A 29 -5.51 -4.49 -2.61
C TRP A 29 -5.29 -3.27 -3.48
N ARG A 30 -5.37 -2.10 -2.85
CA ARG A 30 -5.09 -0.83 -3.52
C ARG A 30 -3.78 -0.26 -3.00
N PHE A 31 -2.95 0.15 -3.94
CA PHE A 31 -1.65 0.75 -3.65
C PHE A 31 -1.77 2.25 -3.80
N ALA A 32 -1.31 2.97 -2.79
CA ALA A 32 -1.29 4.41 -2.79
C ALA A 32 0.11 4.92 -2.43
N PHE A 33 0.55 5.95 -3.13
CA PHE A 33 1.69 6.76 -2.75
C PHE A 33 1.24 7.78 -1.70
N VAL A 34 1.84 7.74 -0.52
CA VAL A 34 1.52 8.68 0.55
C VAL A 34 2.70 9.63 0.76
N SER A 35 2.46 10.92 0.52
CA SER A 35 3.43 11.98 0.79
C SER A 35 2.75 13.15 1.49
N HIS A 36 3.36 13.69 2.55
CA HIS A 36 2.87 14.89 3.26
C HIS A 36 1.37 14.90 3.59
N SER A 37 0.78 13.75 3.95
CA SER A 37 -0.66 13.50 4.20
C SER A 37 -1.59 13.34 2.99
N GLN A 38 -1.07 13.45 1.76
CA GLN A 38 -1.82 13.14 0.54
C GLN A 38 -1.57 11.70 0.11
N ALA A 39 -2.64 10.90 0.03
CA ALA A 39 -2.62 9.57 -0.55
C ALA A 39 -3.07 9.66 -2.01
N GLU A 40 -2.21 9.25 -2.93
CA GLU A 40 -2.49 9.18 -4.36
C GLU A 40 -2.47 7.72 -4.82
N TYR A 41 -3.58 7.23 -5.37
CA TYR A 41 -3.64 5.86 -5.87
C TYR A 41 -2.77 5.69 -7.10
N LEU A 42 -2.07 4.57 -7.15
CA LEU A 42 -1.13 4.24 -8.22
C LEU A 42 -1.75 3.23 -9.19
N GLU A 43 -1.49 3.43 -10.48
CA GLU A 43 -1.80 2.49 -11.55
C GLU A 43 -0.62 1.55 -11.84
N ASP A 44 -0.90 0.40 -12.46
CA ASP A 44 0.11 -0.63 -12.76
C ASP A 44 1.20 -0.18 -13.74
N SER A 45 0.89 0.83 -14.54
CA SER A 45 1.80 1.50 -15.48
C SER A 45 2.65 2.59 -14.83
N ASP A 46 2.37 2.98 -13.58
CA ASP A 46 3.12 4.06 -12.94
C ASP A 46 4.53 3.61 -12.55
N THR A 47 5.51 4.42 -12.94
CA THR A 47 6.91 4.25 -12.53
C THR A 47 7.12 4.82 -11.13
N LEU A 48 7.44 3.95 -10.18
CA LEU A 48 7.64 4.36 -8.78
C LEU A 48 8.90 5.22 -8.62
N PHE A 49 9.94 4.91 -9.40
CA PHE A 49 11.20 5.65 -9.35
C PHE A 49 10.99 7.17 -9.59
N ASP A 50 10.21 7.55 -10.62
CA ASP A 50 9.90 8.96 -10.92
C ASP A 50 9.13 9.62 -9.76
N ARG A 51 8.12 8.94 -9.20
CA ARG A 51 7.30 9.49 -8.10
C ARG A 51 8.08 9.68 -6.80
N PHE A 52 8.88 8.70 -6.41
CA PHE A 52 9.63 8.75 -5.16
C PHE A 52 10.84 9.70 -5.26
N GLN A 53 11.50 9.77 -6.42
CA GLN A 53 12.68 10.61 -6.61
C GLN A 53 12.35 12.09 -6.91
N ARG A 54 11.22 12.39 -7.57
CA ARG A 54 10.81 13.78 -7.90
C ARG A 54 10.47 14.66 -6.71
N SER A 55 10.26 14.07 -5.53
CA SER A 55 9.97 14.87 -4.34
C SER A 55 11.12 15.84 -4.01
N GLY A 56 12.38 15.49 -4.29
CA GLY A 56 13.57 16.34 -4.00
C GLY A 56 13.76 16.70 -2.51
N ILE A 57 12.76 16.41 -1.70
CA ILE A 57 12.60 16.68 -0.29
C ILE A 57 12.58 15.30 0.35
N CYS A 58 13.50 15.10 1.29
CA CYS A 58 13.58 13.95 2.19
C CYS A 58 12.40 13.97 3.17
N SER A 59 11.18 13.92 2.63
CA SER A 59 9.99 13.60 3.39
C SER A 59 9.82 12.10 3.36
N GLU A 60 9.42 11.53 4.50
CA GLU A 60 9.18 10.10 4.61
C GLU A 60 8.05 9.71 3.65
N GLN A 61 8.40 9.09 2.53
CA GLN A 61 7.46 8.62 1.52
C GLN A 61 7.12 7.17 1.82
N TYR A 62 5.83 6.88 1.90
CA TYR A 62 5.34 5.54 2.22
C TYR A 62 4.50 5.00 1.08
N LEU A 63 4.61 3.70 0.86
CA LEU A 63 3.67 2.96 0.04
C LEU A 63 2.53 2.47 0.94
N GLY A 64 1.38 3.10 0.82
CA GLY A 64 0.15 2.70 1.48
C GLY A 64 -0.41 1.45 0.82
N LEU A 65 -0.80 0.49 1.66
CA LEU A 65 -1.46 -0.73 1.25
C LEU A 65 -2.84 -0.78 1.89
N GLU A 66 -3.87 -0.50 1.11
CA GLU A 66 -5.25 -0.57 1.58
C GLU A 66 -5.82 -1.95 1.26
N HIS A 67 -6.24 -2.66 2.30
CA HIS A 67 -6.92 -3.95 2.20
C HIS A 67 -8.08 -4.02 3.20
N VAL A 68 -9.13 -4.76 2.87
CA VAL A 68 -10.19 -5.07 3.83
C VAL A 68 -9.58 -5.95 4.92
N ASN A 69 -9.67 -5.49 6.16
CA ASN A 69 -9.19 -6.23 7.31
C ASN A 69 -10.30 -7.18 7.78
N ASP A 70 -10.25 -8.43 7.32
CA ASP A 70 -11.18 -9.49 7.75
C ASP A 70 -10.85 -10.03 9.16
N THR A 71 -9.90 -9.41 9.88
CA THR A 71 -9.68 -9.81 11.28
C THR A 71 -10.95 -9.58 12.09
N PRO A 72 -11.36 -10.57 12.91
CA PRO A 72 -12.59 -10.48 13.68
C PRO A 72 -12.50 -9.25 14.58
N ARG A 73 -13.36 -8.28 14.28
CA ARG A 73 -13.51 -7.05 15.03
C ARG A 73 -13.64 -7.43 16.50
N ARG A 74 -12.77 -6.90 17.38
CA ARG A 74 -12.92 -7.14 18.84
C ARG A 74 -14.39 -6.87 19.20
N PRO A 75 -15.06 -7.81 19.89
CA PRO A 75 -16.45 -7.59 20.29
C PRO A 75 -16.52 -6.27 21.07
N PRO A 76 -17.51 -5.42 20.80
CA PRO A 76 -17.66 -4.18 21.54
C PRO A 76 -17.75 -4.54 23.02
N ALA A 77 -16.87 -3.96 23.84
CA ALA A 77 -17.01 -4.06 25.28
C ALA A 77 -18.37 -3.45 25.65
N ALA A 78 -19.29 -4.30 26.12
CA ALA A 78 -20.58 -3.86 26.62
C ALA A 78 -20.31 -3.01 27.86
N ASN A 79 -20.37 -1.69 27.70
CA ASN A 79 -20.26 -0.75 28.80
C ASN A 79 -21.61 -0.77 29.55
N GLN A 80 -21.80 -1.77 30.42
CA GLN A 80 -22.90 -1.80 31.38
C GLN A 80 -22.57 -0.75 32.46
N LEU A 81 -22.85 0.51 32.17
CA LEU A 81 -22.99 1.55 33.21
C LEU A 81 -24.17 1.13 34.09
N ARG A 82 -23.87 0.72 35.32
CA ARG A 82 -24.84 0.35 36.35
C ARG A 82 -25.04 1.51 37.31
#